data_AF-X8DGI2-F1
#
_entry.id   AF-X8DGI2-F1
#
_cell.length_a   1.000
_cell.length_b   1.000
_cell.length_c   1.000
_cell.angle_alpha   90.00
_cell.angle_beta   90.00
_cell.angle_gamma   90.00
#
_symmetry.space_group_name_H-M   'P 1'
#
loop_
_entity.id
_entity.type
_entity.pdbx_description
1 polymer ?
#
loop_
_entity_poly.entity_id
_entity_poly.type
_entity_poly.pdbx_seq_one_letter_code
_entity_poly.pdbx_strand_id
1 'polypeptide(L)'
;MSDPAPRGPKRPSVISPMVLAPAGTTEAKALATDAADHERRLVLIELRLDGGMDPNEVRADFLRLFRRALGGVPPAPTPIAGHYVRCSLTAEEVKLLVNGGSKSGGTKSAQRALQLIYRVWPDLRVKPHLDKSVATIKADAALRTYGSGGSGIVWGVLDSGIEAGHPHFAKNGNLTGDAVSSLHKDFSLSQRPSTGPLVDMQGHGTHVAGIIAGECPDPANVVIASTQPTAEGFPQWIPRTLAPGSRLSGWHPRPGW
;
A
#
# COMPACT_ATOMS: atom_id res chain seq x y z
N MET A 1 -16.85 -18.54 -44.42
CA MET A 1 -15.86 -17.68 -43.76
C MET A 1 -15.57 -18.32 -42.42
N SER A 2 -14.39 -18.93 -42.25
CA SER A 2 -14.00 -19.56 -41.00
C SER A 2 -13.52 -18.49 -40.03
N ASP A 3 -14.12 -18.42 -38.84
CA ASP A 3 -13.66 -17.56 -37.76
C ASP A 3 -12.18 -17.84 -37.44
N PRO A 4 -11.35 -16.80 -37.23
CA PRO A 4 -9.96 -17.00 -36.83
C PRO A 4 -9.93 -17.67 -35.46
N ALA A 5 -9.15 -18.75 -35.37
CA ALA A 5 -8.97 -19.50 -34.13
C ALA A 5 -8.59 -18.58 -32.94
N PRO A 6 -9.10 -18.85 -31.72
CA PRO A 6 -8.78 -18.06 -30.55
C PRO A 6 -7.26 -18.07 -30.32
N ARG A 7 -6.67 -16.87 -30.29
CA ARG A 7 -5.25 -16.69 -29.99
C ARG A 7 -4.99 -17.23 -28.58
N GLY A 8 -4.14 -18.26 -28.47
CA GLY A 8 -3.69 -18.81 -27.19
C GLY A 8 -3.12 -17.73 -26.25
N PRO A 9 -3.04 -18.00 -24.94
CA PRO A 9 -2.63 -17.00 -23.95
C PRO A 9 -1.26 -16.42 -24.33
N LYS A 10 -1.21 -15.10 -24.58
CA LYS A 10 0.04 -14.39 -24.85
C LYS A 10 0.96 -14.58 -23.64
N ARG A 11 2.21 -15.00 -23.88
CA ARG A 11 3.23 -15.00 -22.82
C ARG A 11 3.26 -13.60 -22.18
N PRO A 12 3.16 -13.49 -20.85
CA PRO A 12 3.16 -12.19 -20.20
C PRO A 12 4.45 -11.44 -20.55
N SER A 13 4.31 -10.15 -20.88
CA SER A 13 5.45 -9.27 -21.14
C SER A 13 6.39 -9.24 -19.94
N VAL A 14 7.70 -9.22 -20.20
CA VAL A 14 8.73 -9.08 -19.15
C VAL A 14 8.57 -7.76 -18.42
N ILE A 15 8.15 -6.70 -19.12
CA ILE A 15 7.82 -5.42 -18.50
C ILE A 15 6.31 -5.39 -18.26
N SER A 16 5.89 -5.19 -17.01
CA SER A 16 4.49 -4.90 -16.70
C SER A 16 4.04 -3.64 -17.47
N PRO A 17 2.91 -3.66 -18.19
CA PRO A 17 2.46 -2.48 -18.93
C PRO A 17 2.26 -1.24 -18.03
N MET A 18 1.95 -1.42 -16.74
CA MET A 18 1.86 -0.29 -15.80
C MET A 18 3.16 0.49 -15.68
N VAL A 19 4.30 -0.20 -15.72
CA VAL A 19 5.62 0.45 -15.65
C VAL A 19 5.80 1.42 -16.83
N LEU A 20 5.18 1.09 -17.97
CA LEU A 20 5.24 1.87 -19.20
C LEU A 20 4.07 2.86 -19.36
N ALA A 21 3.20 3.00 -18.36
CA ALA A 21 2.04 3.89 -18.43
C ALA A 21 2.49 5.34 -18.74
N PRO A 22 1.89 6.04 -19.72
CA PRO A 22 2.26 7.42 -20.04
C PRO A 22 2.13 8.36 -18.83
N ALA A 23 2.99 9.38 -18.76
CA ALA A 23 2.88 10.41 -17.73
C ALA A 23 1.48 11.07 -17.75
N GLY A 24 0.95 11.41 -16.58
CA GLY A 24 -0.38 12.03 -16.44
C GLY A 24 -1.56 11.06 -16.37
N THR A 25 -1.37 9.78 -16.73
CA THR A 25 -2.42 8.74 -16.59
C THR A 25 -2.68 8.36 -15.13
N THR A 26 -3.86 7.79 -14.86
CA THR A 26 -4.24 7.30 -13.51
C THR A 26 -3.27 6.22 -13.04
N GLU A 27 -2.86 5.34 -13.94
CA GLU A 27 -1.91 4.26 -13.72
C GLU A 27 -0.54 4.81 -13.32
N ALA A 28 -0.05 5.85 -14.02
CA ALA A 28 1.21 6.50 -13.67
C ALA A 28 1.18 7.16 -12.28
N LYS A 29 0.03 7.76 -11.89
CA LYS A 29 -0.15 8.35 -10.55
C LYS A 29 -0.16 7.31 -9.42
N ALA A 30 -0.50 6.05 -9.74
CA ALA A 30 -0.48 4.95 -8.78
C ALA A 30 0.94 4.40 -8.51
N LEU A 31 1.94 4.78 -9.32
CA LEU A 31 3.31 4.31 -9.17
C LEU A 31 4.09 5.14 -8.14
N ALA A 32 4.94 4.46 -7.38
CA ALA A 32 5.91 5.12 -6.53
C ALA A 32 6.98 5.78 -7.41
N THR A 33 7.35 7.01 -7.06
CA THR A 33 8.37 7.80 -7.76
C THR A 33 9.57 7.96 -6.86
N ASP A 34 10.73 8.21 -7.46
CA ASP A 34 11.88 8.66 -6.67
C ASP A 34 11.55 9.98 -5.96
N ALA A 35 12.15 10.19 -4.79
CA ALA A 35 12.00 11.44 -4.05
C ALA A 35 12.93 12.54 -4.61
N ALA A 36 14.05 12.16 -5.22
CA ALA A 36 15.02 13.08 -5.81
C ALA A 36 14.72 13.39 -7.28
N ASP A 37 14.00 12.52 -7.99
CA ASP A 37 13.68 12.68 -9.41
C ASP A 37 12.28 12.10 -9.73
N HIS A 38 11.28 12.98 -9.80
CA HIS A 38 9.89 12.58 -10.02
C HIS A 38 9.61 12.01 -11.44
N GLU A 39 10.53 12.18 -12.39
CA GLU A 39 10.44 11.53 -13.71
C GLU A 39 10.79 10.04 -13.63
N ARG A 40 11.56 9.64 -12.60
CA ARG A 40 11.92 8.25 -12.34
C ARG A 40 10.91 7.57 -11.44
N ARG A 41 10.58 6.33 -11.81
CA ARG A 41 9.66 5.48 -11.08
C ARG A 41 10.43 4.42 -10.34
N LEU A 42 9.95 4.09 -9.14
CA LEU A 42 10.42 2.90 -8.44
C LEU A 42 9.84 1.67 -9.14
N VAL A 43 10.72 0.75 -9.49
CA VAL A 43 10.36 -0.54 -10.10
C VAL A 43 11.05 -1.65 -9.35
N LEU A 44 10.37 -2.79 -9.22
CA LEU A 44 10.94 -3.99 -8.65
C LEU A 44 11.30 -4.95 -9.78
N ILE A 45 12.59 -5.24 -9.93
CA ILE A 45 13.10 -6.18 -10.92
C ILE A 45 13.27 -7.54 -10.24
N GLU A 46 12.54 -8.51 -10.76
CA GLU A 46 12.65 -9.91 -10.40
C GLU A 46 13.73 -10.56 -11.27
N LEU A 47 14.80 -11.02 -10.62
CA LEU A 47 15.89 -11.73 -11.23
C LEU A 47 15.50 -13.19 -11.44
N ARG A 48 15.95 -13.78 -12.55
CA ARG A 48 15.74 -15.21 -12.78
C ARG A 48 16.72 -16.01 -11.94
N LEU A 49 16.19 -16.84 -11.05
CA LEU A 49 16.94 -17.88 -10.34
C LEU A 49 16.47 -19.25 -10.82
N ASP A 50 17.29 -19.93 -11.61
CA ASP A 50 17.11 -21.35 -11.88
C ASP A 50 17.86 -22.19 -10.83
N GLY A 51 17.49 -23.47 -10.71
CA GLY A 51 18.08 -24.37 -9.71
C GLY A 51 19.60 -24.47 -9.83
N GLY A 52 20.30 -24.24 -8.72
CA GLY A 52 21.76 -24.33 -8.62
C GLY A 52 22.53 -23.02 -8.81
N MET A 53 21.86 -21.91 -9.11
CA MET A 53 22.52 -20.59 -9.16
C MET A 53 22.63 -19.94 -7.76
N ASP A 54 23.76 -19.28 -7.49
CA ASP A 54 23.92 -18.41 -6.32
C ASP A 54 23.21 -17.06 -6.57
N PRO A 55 22.24 -16.65 -5.73
CA PRO A 55 21.57 -15.37 -5.84
C PRO A 55 22.53 -14.16 -5.86
N ASN A 56 23.67 -14.25 -5.19
CA ASN A 56 24.67 -13.18 -5.16
C ASN A 56 25.39 -13.03 -6.51
N GLU A 57 25.69 -14.14 -7.18
CA GLU A 57 26.30 -14.13 -8.51
C GLU A 57 25.32 -13.57 -9.55
N VAL A 58 24.07 -14.04 -9.55
CA VAL A 58 23.02 -13.53 -10.44
C VAL A 58 22.81 -12.02 -10.23
N ARG A 59 22.82 -11.56 -8.98
CA ARG A 59 22.75 -10.13 -8.66
C ARG A 59 23.97 -9.36 -9.17
N ALA A 60 25.18 -9.90 -9.02
CA ALA A 60 26.40 -9.27 -9.53
C ALA A 60 26.36 -9.17 -11.07
N ASP A 61 25.89 -10.21 -11.75
CA ASP A 61 25.65 -10.24 -13.20
C ASP A 61 24.65 -9.18 -13.63
N PHE A 62 23.53 -9.06 -12.91
CA PHE A 62 22.54 -8.02 -13.14
C PHE A 62 23.14 -6.62 -12.96
N LEU A 63 23.93 -6.38 -11.91
CA LEU A 63 24.58 -5.07 -11.69
C LEU A 63 25.60 -4.72 -12.79
N ARG A 64 26.25 -5.72 -13.40
CA ARG A 64 27.11 -5.51 -14.58
C ARG A 64 26.28 -5.15 -15.82
N LEU A 65 25.16 -5.85 -16.05
CA LEU A 65 24.23 -5.52 -17.12
C LEU A 65 23.66 -4.11 -16.96
N PHE A 66 23.23 -3.75 -15.76
CA PHE A 66 22.66 -2.45 -15.42
C PHE A 66 23.62 -1.30 -15.74
N ARG A 67 24.87 -1.40 -15.24
CA ARG A 67 25.92 -0.41 -15.51
C ARG A 67 26.24 -0.30 -17.00
N ARG A 68 26.33 -1.44 -17.70
CA ARG A 68 26.60 -1.45 -19.15
C ARG A 68 25.46 -0.79 -19.95
N ALA A 69 24.21 -1.08 -19.59
CA ALA A 69 23.05 -0.62 -20.34
C ALA A 69 22.74 0.86 -20.11
N LEU A 70 22.96 1.36 -18.88
CA LEU A 70 22.49 2.68 -18.44
C LEU A 70 23.61 3.66 -18.06
N GLY A 71 24.87 3.22 -18.13
CA GLY A 71 26.05 4.11 -18.02
C GLY A 71 26.24 4.80 -16.66
N GLY A 72 25.54 4.38 -15.61
CA GLY A 72 25.61 5.02 -14.27
C GLY A 72 24.78 6.30 -14.14
N VAL A 73 23.93 6.62 -15.12
CA VAL A 73 22.98 7.73 -15.06
C VAL A 73 21.92 7.53 -13.98
N PRO A 74 21.20 6.38 -13.90
CA PRO A 74 20.28 6.09 -12.81
C PRO A 74 20.98 5.83 -11.47
N PRO A 75 20.29 6.09 -10.33
CA PRO A 75 20.74 5.65 -9.02
C PRO A 75 21.05 4.14 -8.96
N ALA A 76 21.99 3.77 -8.09
CA ALA A 76 22.40 2.38 -7.93
C ALA A 76 21.21 1.50 -7.46
N PRO A 77 21.01 0.31 -8.05
CA PRO A 77 19.96 -0.60 -7.63
C PRO A 77 20.08 -1.01 -6.15
N THR A 78 18.96 -1.02 -5.43
CA THR A 78 18.91 -1.43 -4.01
C THR A 78 18.43 -2.88 -3.91
N PRO A 79 19.21 -3.80 -3.33
CA PRO A 79 18.73 -5.15 -3.02
C PRO A 79 17.62 -5.11 -1.97
N ILE A 80 16.53 -5.87 -2.17
CA ILE A 80 15.43 -5.96 -1.18
C ILE A 80 15.44 -7.31 -0.47
N ALA A 81 15.24 -8.41 -1.20
CA ALA A 81 15.27 -9.78 -0.67
C ALA A 81 15.36 -10.82 -1.80
N GLY A 82 16.00 -11.97 -1.54
CA GLY A 82 16.09 -13.09 -2.47
C GLY A 82 16.60 -12.69 -3.87
N HIS A 83 15.69 -12.72 -4.84
CA HIS A 83 15.91 -12.38 -6.25
C HIS A 83 15.31 -11.04 -6.69
N TYR A 84 14.94 -10.17 -5.76
CA TYR A 84 14.37 -8.86 -6.08
C TYR A 84 15.35 -7.72 -5.89
N VAL A 85 15.39 -6.82 -6.87
CA VAL A 85 16.16 -5.59 -6.84
C VAL A 85 15.26 -4.41 -7.15
N ARG A 86 15.28 -3.38 -6.30
CA ARG A 86 14.56 -2.13 -6.55
C ARG A 86 15.44 -1.17 -7.36
N CYS A 87 14.88 -0.60 -8.42
CA CYS A 87 15.54 0.39 -9.27
C CYS A 87 14.69 1.65 -9.40
N SER A 88 15.34 2.78 -9.65
CA SER A 88 14.71 4.06 -9.95
C SER A 88 14.95 4.42 -11.43
N LEU A 89 13.96 4.16 -12.27
CA LEU A 89 14.10 4.18 -13.73
C LEU A 89 12.93 4.90 -14.41
N THR A 90 13.23 5.59 -15.50
CA THR A 90 12.24 6.07 -16.48
C THR A 90 11.73 4.90 -17.34
N ALA A 91 10.59 5.07 -18.01
CA ALA A 91 10.04 4.05 -18.90
C ALA A 91 11.01 3.68 -20.05
N GLU A 92 11.77 4.66 -20.56
CA GLU A 92 12.76 4.42 -21.62
C GLU A 92 13.99 3.66 -21.10
N GLU A 93 14.45 3.94 -19.89
CA GLU A 93 15.55 3.17 -19.28
C GLU A 93 15.14 1.73 -18.95
N VAL A 94 13.88 1.49 -18.55
CA VAL A 94 13.37 0.13 -18.37
C VAL A 94 13.39 -0.63 -19.70
N LYS A 95 12.92 -0.02 -20.80
CA LYS A 95 13.00 -0.61 -22.14
C LYS A 95 14.45 -0.88 -22.55
N LEU A 96 15.34 0.09 -22.34
CA LEU A 96 16.75 -0.02 -22.69
C LEU A 96 17.43 -1.15 -21.90
N LEU A 97 17.14 -1.29 -20.61
CA LEU A 97 17.66 -2.34 -19.74
C LEU A 97 17.22 -3.73 -20.19
N VAL A 98 15.92 -3.92 -20.46
CA VAL A 98 15.36 -5.21 -20.92
C VAL A 98 15.87 -5.56 -22.33
N ASN A 99 16.20 -4.57 -23.15
CA ASN A 99 16.85 -4.76 -24.45
C ASN A 99 18.38 -4.88 -24.37
N GLY A 100 18.94 -4.94 -23.16
CA GLY A 100 20.36 -5.18 -22.92
C GLY A 100 21.29 -4.00 -23.24
N GLY A 101 20.77 -2.77 -23.30
CA GLY A 101 21.51 -1.54 -23.59
C GLY A 101 21.52 -1.13 -25.06
N SER A 102 20.83 -1.86 -25.94
CA SER A 102 20.76 -1.55 -27.37
C SER A 102 19.45 -0.86 -27.73
N LYS A 103 19.53 0.32 -28.38
CA LYS A 103 18.37 0.98 -29.01
C LYS A 103 17.89 0.25 -30.26
N SER A 104 18.76 -0.55 -30.87
CA SER A 104 18.51 -1.32 -32.10
C SER A 104 18.82 -2.79 -31.87
N GLY A 105 18.08 -3.43 -30.96
CA GLY A 105 17.88 -4.88 -30.91
C GLY A 105 19.09 -5.78 -31.13
N GLY A 106 20.26 -5.49 -30.53
CA GLY A 106 21.38 -6.42 -30.53
C GLY A 106 20.98 -7.76 -29.89
N THR A 107 20.77 -8.79 -30.71
CA THR A 107 20.06 -10.03 -30.31
C THR A 107 20.72 -10.73 -29.12
N LYS A 108 22.06 -10.73 -29.06
CA LYS A 108 22.82 -11.37 -27.97
C LYS A 108 22.70 -10.63 -26.63
N SER A 109 22.72 -9.30 -26.63
CA SER A 109 22.63 -8.50 -25.40
C SER A 109 21.22 -8.54 -24.82
N ALA A 110 20.20 -8.50 -25.67
CA ALA A 110 18.80 -8.65 -25.27
C ALA A 110 18.54 -10.07 -24.72
N GLN A 111 19.07 -11.11 -25.37
CA GLN A 111 18.97 -12.49 -24.88
C GLN A 111 19.57 -12.62 -23.47
N ARG A 112 20.75 -12.03 -23.21
CA ARG A 112 21.38 -12.05 -21.88
C ARG A 112 20.54 -11.31 -20.84
N ALA A 113 19.93 -10.18 -21.20
CA ALA A 113 19.03 -9.46 -20.30
C ALA A 113 17.81 -10.32 -19.94
N LEU A 114 17.22 -11.03 -20.89
CA LEU A 114 16.10 -11.95 -20.67
C LEU A 114 16.46 -13.21 -19.88
N GLN A 115 17.74 -13.60 -19.86
CA GLN A 115 18.24 -14.68 -19.00
C GLN A 115 18.39 -14.24 -17.54
N LEU A 116 18.61 -12.95 -17.29
CA LEU A 116 18.80 -12.39 -15.95
C LEU A 116 17.51 -11.80 -15.37
N ILE A 117 16.67 -11.20 -16.21
CA ILE A 117 15.44 -10.51 -15.81
C ILE A 117 14.27 -11.45 -16.09
N TYR A 118 13.63 -11.92 -15.02
CA TYR A 118 12.37 -12.64 -15.13
C TYR A 118 11.23 -11.67 -15.40
N ARG A 119 11.11 -10.61 -14.60
CA ARG A 119 10.02 -9.64 -14.73
C ARG A 119 10.35 -8.28 -14.11
N VAL A 120 9.76 -7.21 -14.66
CA VAL A 120 9.79 -5.85 -14.11
C VAL A 120 8.40 -5.50 -13.61
N TRP A 121 8.29 -5.35 -12.30
CA TRP A 121 7.05 -5.04 -11.58
C TRP A 121 6.97 -3.54 -11.25
N PRO A 122 5.76 -2.95 -11.28
CA PRO A 122 5.55 -1.61 -10.77
C PRO A 122 5.69 -1.61 -9.24
N ASP A 123 6.36 -0.61 -8.68
CA ASP A 123 6.24 -0.31 -7.27
C ASP A 123 5.02 0.61 -7.09
N LEU A 124 4.02 0.16 -6.34
CA LEU A 124 2.73 0.86 -6.21
C LEU A 124 2.74 1.73 -4.96
N ARG A 125 2.24 2.95 -5.08
CA ARG A 125 1.85 3.77 -3.93
C ARG A 125 0.68 3.09 -3.23
N VAL A 126 0.98 2.29 -2.22
CA VAL A 126 -0.03 1.76 -1.32
C VAL A 126 -0.47 2.85 -0.35
N LYS A 127 -1.78 2.95 -0.16
CA LYS A 127 -2.37 3.77 0.90
C LYS A 127 -2.96 2.81 1.93
N PRO A 128 -2.77 3.04 3.23
CA PRO A 128 -3.41 2.23 4.26
C PRO A 128 -4.93 2.38 4.14
N HIS A 129 -5.62 1.25 3.94
CA HIS A 129 -7.06 1.16 3.95
C HIS A 129 -7.43 0.16 5.05
N LEU A 130 -7.81 0.68 6.22
CA LEU A 130 -8.01 -0.08 7.46
C LEU A 130 -9.47 -0.54 7.64
N ASP A 131 -10.15 -0.98 6.58
CA ASP A 131 -11.51 -1.54 6.72
C ASP A 131 -11.51 -3.04 7.06
N LYS A 132 -10.35 -3.72 6.98
CA LYS A 132 -10.21 -5.18 7.18
C LYS A 132 -9.32 -5.59 8.36
N SER A 133 -9.07 -4.72 9.33
CA SER A 133 -8.19 -5.05 10.47
C SER A 133 -8.79 -6.14 11.37
N VAL A 134 -10.08 -6.06 11.67
CA VAL A 134 -10.80 -7.02 12.55
C VAL A 134 -10.80 -8.45 11.98
N ALA A 135 -11.05 -8.59 10.68
CA ALA A 135 -11.02 -9.89 10.00
C ALA A 135 -9.59 -10.45 9.89
N THR A 136 -8.59 -9.58 9.74
CA THR A 136 -7.17 -9.99 9.67
C THR A 136 -6.71 -10.65 10.96
N ILE A 137 -7.14 -10.14 12.12
CA ILE A 137 -6.85 -10.75 13.44
C ILE A 137 -7.88 -11.81 13.87
N LYS A 138 -8.84 -12.17 13.00
CA LYS A 138 -9.94 -13.11 13.28
C LYS A 138 -10.82 -12.72 14.47
N ALA A 139 -10.83 -11.44 14.85
CA ALA A 139 -11.69 -10.93 15.93
C ALA A 139 -13.17 -10.97 15.55
N ASP A 140 -13.47 -11.05 14.25
CA ASP A 140 -14.83 -11.22 13.73
C ASP A 140 -15.44 -12.58 14.10
N ALA A 141 -14.63 -13.64 14.18
CA ALA A 141 -15.07 -14.93 14.70
C ALA A 141 -15.41 -14.84 16.19
N ALA A 142 -14.58 -14.20 17.00
CA ALA A 142 -14.86 -13.99 18.42
C ALA A 142 -16.14 -13.17 18.64
N LEU A 143 -16.33 -12.12 17.84
CA LEU A 143 -17.52 -11.27 17.89
C LEU A 143 -18.79 -12.06 17.56
N ARG A 144 -18.78 -12.86 16.49
CA ARG A 144 -19.96 -13.63 16.03
C ARG A 144 -20.26 -14.84 16.92
N THR A 145 -19.24 -15.51 17.43
CA THR A 145 -19.41 -16.76 18.20
C THR A 145 -19.72 -16.50 19.66
N TYR A 146 -19.12 -15.46 20.26
CA TYR A 146 -19.20 -15.23 21.71
C TYR A 146 -19.84 -13.89 22.09
N GLY A 147 -20.23 -13.06 21.11
CA GLY A 147 -20.78 -11.73 21.39
C GLY A 147 -19.79 -10.78 22.05
N SER A 148 -18.49 -11.04 21.93
CA SER A 148 -17.39 -10.35 22.62
C SER A 148 -17.09 -8.95 22.04
N GLY A 149 -18.12 -8.14 21.79
CA GLY A 149 -17.99 -6.82 21.19
C GLY A 149 -17.54 -5.72 22.15
N GLY A 150 -17.17 -6.05 23.39
CA GLY A 150 -16.75 -5.08 24.40
C GLY A 150 -17.88 -4.20 24.95
N SER A 151 -19.15 -4.55 24.71
CA SER A 151 -20.30 -3.83 25.26
C SER A 151 -20.25 -3.83 26.79
N GLY A 152 -20.39 -2.65 27.40
CA GLY A 152 -20.31 -2.46 28.85
C GLY A 152 -18.89 -2.49 29.43
N ILE A 153 -17.85 -2.62 28.60
CA ILE A 153 -16.45 -2.55 29.03
C ILE A 153 -15.92 -1.12 28.83
N VAL A 154 -15.34 -0.55 29.88
CA VAL A 154 -14.63 0.73 29.82
C VAL A 154 -13.15 0.47 29.55
N TRP A 155 -12.62 1.15 28.53
CA TRP A 155 -11.21 1.08 28.15
C TRP A 155 -10.52 2.41 28.45
N GLY A 156 -9.45 2.38 29.25
CA GLY A 156 -8.59 3.54 29.47
C GLY A 156 -7.55 3.67 28.37
N VAL A 157 -7.38 4.88 27.83
CA VAL A 157 -6.35 5.21 26.83
C VAL A 157 -5.36 6.19 27.46
N LEU A 158 -4.12 5.77 27.62
CA LEU A 158 -3.02 6.60 28.09
C LEU A 158 -2.19 7.03 26.87
N ASP A 159 -2.50 8.20 26.32
CA ASP A 159 -1.93 8.67 25.04
C ASP A 159 -1.95 10.22 24.97
N SER A 160 -1.83 10.81 23.78
CA SER A 160 -1.81 12.25 23.50
C SER A 160 -3.11 13.02 23.79
N GLY A 161 -4.15 12.32 24.24
CA GLY A 161 -5.52 12.82 24.40
C GLY A 161 -6.48 12.15 23.42
N ILE A 162 -7.77 12.46 23.51
CA ILE A 162 -8.78 12.01 22.54
C ILE A 162 -9.65 13.19 22.13
N GLU A 163 -9.80 13.45 20.84
CA GLU A 163 -10.67 14.51 20.33
C GLU A 163 -12.16 14.22 20.63
N ALA A 164 -12.75 14.94 21.58
CA ALA A 164 -14.13 14.72 22.01
C ALA A 164 -15.17 15.02 20.92
N GLY A 165 -14.87 15.97 20.02
CA GLY A 165 -15.75 16.32 18.91
C GLY A 165 -15.79 15.27 17.79
N HIS A 166 -14.95 14.23 17.85
CA HIS A 166 -14.82 13.30 16.74
C HIS A 166 -16.10 12.43 16.57
N PRO A 167 -16.72 12.40 15.36
CA PRO A 167 -18.01 11.74 15.15
C PRO A 167 -18.06 10.25 15.52
N HIS A 168 -16.90 9.57 15.50
CA HIS A 168 -16.81 8.15 15.85
C HIS A 168 -17.11 7.82 17.32
N PHE A 169 -17.10 8.82 18.20
CA PHE A 169 -17.35 8.64 19.63
C PHE A 169 -18.74 9.12 20.07
N ALA A 170 -19.50 9.74 19.16
CA ALA A 170 -20.78 10.36 19.48
C ALA A 170 -21.90 9.32 19.69
N LYS A 171 -22.01 8.33 18.80
CA LYS A 171 -23.15 7.41 18.74
C LYS A 171 -23.38 6.63 20.04
N ASN A 172 -22.30 6.12 20.64
CA ASN A 172 -22.38 5.29 21.84
C ASN A 172 -21.94 6.06 23.10
N GLY A 173 -21.78 7.39 23.02
CA GLY A 173 -21.34 8.20 24.15
C GLY A 173 -19.99 7.78 24.73
N ASN A 174 -19.05 7.32 23.89
CA ASN A 174 -17.79 6.71 24.30
C ASN A 174 -16.95 7.58 25.24
N LEU A 175 -17.15 8.90 25.19
CA LEU A 175 -16.42 9.88 26.00
C LEU A 175 -17.35 10.66 26.95
N THR A 176 -18.66 10.61 26.76
CA THR A 176 -19.63 11.45 27.49
C THR A 176 -20.56 10.67 28.41
N GLY A 177 -20.62 9.35 28.29
CA GLY A 177 -21.47 8.51 29.14
C GLY A 177 -21.06 8.56 30.62
N ASP A 178 -22.02 8.31 31.51
CA ASP A 178 -21.84 8.40 32.97
C ASP A 178 -20.67 7.56 33.50
N ALA A 179 -20.43 6.39 32.87
CA ALA A 179 -19.34 5.49 33.24
C ALA A 179 -17.93 6.06 32.96
N VAL A 180 -17.80 7.08 32.10
CA VAL A 180 -16.49 7.59 31.62
C VAL A 180 -16.30 9.09 31.82
N SER A 181 -17.39 9.87 31.90
CA SER A 181 -17.34 11.34 31.89
C SER A 181 -16.48 11.96 33.00
N SER A 182 -16.37 11.30 34.15
CA SER A 182 -15.57 11.74 35.30
C SER A 182 -14.12 11.22 35.30
N LEU A 183 -13.77 10.31 34.38
CA LEU A 183 -12.50 9.59 34.38
C LEU A 183 -11.40 10.27 33.55
N HIS A 184 -11.74 11.25 32.72
CA HIS A 184 -10.78 11.92 31.85
C HIS A 184 -9.79 12.77 32.66
N LYS A 185 -8.49 12.48 32.51
CA LYS A 185 -7.41 13.18 33.23
C LYS A 185 -6.26 13.49 32.28
N ASP A 186 -5.76 14.73 32.35
CA ASP A 186 -4.51 15.13 31.72
C ASP A 186 -3.40 15.11 32.77
N PHE A 187 -2.34 14.34 32.49
CA PHE A 187 -1.15 14.21 33.32
C PHE A 187 0.10 14.79 32.64
N SER A 188 -0.08 15.54 31.55
CA SER A 188 1.03 16.13 30.80
C SER A 188 1.77 17.18 31.65
N LEU A 189 3.07 16.98 31.80
CA LEU A 189 3.95 17.91 32.50
C LEU A 189 4.61 18.85 31.47
N SER A 190 3.80 19.62 30.75
CA SER A 190 4.30 20.53 29.70
C SER A 190 4.32 21.99 30.18
N GLN A 191 5.25 22.80 29.64
CA GLN A 191 5.30 24.25 29.91
C GLN A 191 4.20 25.04 29.19
N ARG A 192 3.41 24.38 28.33
CA ARG A 192 2.27 24.99 27.65
C ARG A 192 1.01 24.77 28.48
N PRO A 193 0.01 25.66 28.39
CA PRO A 193 -1.29 25.43 29.02
C PRO A 193 -1.84 24.08 28.56
N SER A 194 -2.21 23.23 29.51
CA SER A 194 -2.92 21.99 29.24
C SER A 194 -4.19 22.30 28.44
N THR A 195 -4.38 21.58 27.35
CA THR A 195 -5.61 21.63 26.53
C THR A 195 -6.66 20.65 27.04
N GLY A 196 -6.33 19.88 28.08
CA GLY A 196 -7.17 18.86 28.68
C GLY A 196 -7.09 17.52 27.93
N PRO A 197 -7.60 16.43 28.56
CA PRO A 197 -7.52 15.08 28.03
C PRO A 197 -8.43 14.82 26.81
N LEU A 198 -9.37 15.73 26.56
CA LEU A 198 -10.38 15.65 25.52
C LEU A 198 -10.05 16.49 24.26
N VAL A 199 -8.80 16.93 24.16
CA VAL A 199 -8.24 17.63 23.00
C VAL A 199 -6.96 16.91 22.60
N ASP A 200 -6.88 16.50 21.33
CA ASP A 200 -5.74 15.73 20.82
C ASP A 200 -5.08 16.42 19.63
N MET A 201 -4.06 17.24 19.92
CA MET A 201 -3.31 17.95 18.88
C MET A 201 -2.41 17.06 18.04
N GLN A 202 -2.10 15.84 18.49
CA GLN A 202 -1.25 14.90 17.75
C GLN A 202 -2.07 13.95 16.89
N GLY A 203 -3.30 13.64 17.31
CA GLY A 203 -4.21 12.71 16.63
C GLY A 203 -3.92 11.23 16.91
N HIS A 204 -2.84 10.90 17.62
CA HIS A 204 -2.44 9.52 17.89
C HIS A 204 -3.41 8.85 18.86
N GLY A 205 -3.72 9.49 20.00
CA GLY A 205 -4.66 8.95 20.98
C GLY A 205 -6.09 8.83 20.45
N THR A 206 -6.54 9.80 19.63
CA THR A 206 -7.83 9.73 18.91
C THR A 206 -7.87 8.53 17.95
N HIS A 207 -6.77 8.27 17.25
CA HIS A 207 -6.65 7.12 16.35
C HIS A 207 -6.67 5.79 17.12
N VAL A 208 -5.91 5.68 18.21
CA VAL A 208 -5.92 4.50 19.10
C VAL A 208 -7.32 4.24 19.66
N ALA A 209 -7.98 5.27 20.21
CA ALA A 209 -9.33 5.16 20.75
C ALA A 209 -10.36 4.75 19.68
N GLY A 210 -10.18 5.24 18.44
CA GLY A 210 -11.02 4.84 17.31
C GLY A 210 -10.86 3.37 16.93
N ILE A 211 -9.64 2.82 17.00
CA ILE A 211 -9.41 1.37 16.80
C ILE A 211 -10.07 0.53 17.91
N ILE A 212 -10.08 1.02 19.16
CA ILE A 212 -10.65 0.28 20.28
C ILE A 212 -12.19 0.29 20.21
N ALA A 213 -12.80 1.46 20.07
CA ALA A 213 -14.25 1.60 20.26
C ALA A 213 -14.93 2.60 19.31
N GLY A 214 -14.23 3.17 18.33
CA GLY A 214 -14.82 4.08 17.36
C GLY A 214 -15.81 3.39 16.44
N GLU A 215 -16.93 4.06 16.15
CA GLU A 215 -17.94 3.58 15.20
C GLU A 215 -18.30 4.67 14.20
N CYS A 216 -18.30 4.33 12.91
CA CYS A 216 -18.72 5.26 11.88
C CYS A 216 -20.20 5.66 12.08
N PRO A 217 -20.53 6.97 12.17
CA PRO A 217 -21.88 7.42 12.48
C PRO A 217 -22.90 7.10 11.38
N ASP A 218 -22.49 7.16 10.11
CA ASP A 218 -23.36 6.87 8.96
C ASP A 218 -22.70 5.92 7.94
N PRO A 219 -23.08 4.63 7.92
CA PRO A 219 -22.56 3.66 6.98
C PRO A 219 -22.99 3.93 5.51
N ALA A 220 -24.04 4.72 5.26
CA ALA A 220 -24.51 5.03 3.91
C ALA A 220 -23.54 5.96 3.15
N ASN A 221 -22.75 6.74 3.90
CA ASN A 221 -21.75 7.66 3.36
C ASN A 221 -20.32 7.08 3.34
N VAL A 222 -20.16 5.80 3.70
CA VAL A 222 -18.86 5.14 3.71
C VAL A 222 -18.53 4.61 2.33
N VAL A 223 -17.60 5.28 1.66
CA VAL A 223 -16.93 4.78 0.47
C VAL A 223 -15.67 4.04 0.88
N ILE A 224 -15.72 2.71 0.81
CA ILE A 224 -14.56 1.87 1.07
C ILE A 224 -13.85 1.65 -0.26
N ALA A 225 -12.56 1.94 -0.30
CA ALA A 225 -11.77 1.63 -1.49
C ALA A 225 -11.45 0.13 -1.49
N SER A 226 -11.78 -0.56 -2.58
CA SER A 226 -11.38 -1.95 -2.80
C SER A 226 -10.59 -2.06 -4.10
N THR A 227 -9.71 -3.06 -4.17
CA THR A 227 -8.90 -3.32 -5.37
C THR A 227 -9.39 -4.57 -6.08
N GLN A 228 -9.71 -4.46 -7.36
CA GLN A 228 -9.97 -5.61 -8.24
C GLN A 228 -9.01 -5.60 -9.44
N PRO A 229 -8.61 -6.76 -9.99
CA PRO A 229 -7.80 -6.80 -11.20
C PRO A 229 -8.63 -6.37 -12.43
N THR A 230 -8.08 -5.52 -13.30
CA THR A 230 -8.63 -5.27 -14.65
C THR A 230 -8.43 -6.47 -15.56
N ALA A 231 -9.00 -6.44 -16.76
CA ALA A 231 -8.79 -7.47 -17.79
C ALA A 231 -7.30 -7.67 -18.15
N GLU A 232 -6.49 -6.62 -17.98
CA GLU A 232 -5.04 -6.61 -18.20
C GLU A 232 -4.24 -6.94 -16.91
N GLY A 233 -4.94 -7.24 -15.81
CA GLY A 233 -4.35 -7.59 -14.52
C GLY A 233 -3.90 -6.40 -13.66
N PHE A 234 -4.38 -5.18 -13.95
CA PHE A 234 -4.03 -3.99 -13.15
C PHE A 234 -4.92 -3.86 -11.91
N PRO A 235 -4.41 -3.39 -10.77
CA PRO A 235 -5.27 -3.07 -9.63
C PRO A 235 -6.11 -1.83 -9.95
N GLN A 236 -7.42 -2.01 -10.10
CA GLN A 236 -8.39 -0.94 -10.21
C GLN A 236 -9.02 -0.67 -8.85
N TRP A 237 -8.95 0.59 -8.43
CA TRP A 237 -9.71 1.07 -7.28
C TRP A 237 -11.17 1.18 -7.67
N ILE A 238 -12.00 0.45 -6.95
CA ILE A 238 -13.44 0.56 -7.05
C ILE A 238 -14.01 0.93 -5.68
N PRO A 239 -14.84 1.99 -5.62
CA PRO A 239 -15.60 2.30 -4.43
C PRO A 239 -16.58 1.16 -4.18
N ARG A 240 -16.61 0.64 -2.96
CA ARG A 240 -17.66 -0.25 -2.48
C ARG A 240 -18.36 0.43 -1.30
N THR A 241 -19.66 0.23 -1.21
CA THR A 241 -20.43 0.59 -0.02
C THR A 241 -20.38 -0.55 1.00
N LEU A 242 -20.73 -0.25 2.25
CA LEU A 242 -20.99 -1.27 3.25
C LEU A 242 -22.29 -2.01 2.89
N ALA A 243 -22.33 -3.33 3.10
CA ALA A 243 -23.56 -4.08 2.93
C ALA A 243 -24.63 -3.58 3.92
N PRO A 244 -25.91 -3.51 3.53
CA PRO A 244 -26.99 -3.07 4.42
C PRO A 244 -26.97 -3.84 5.75
N GLY A 245 -27.09 -3.11 6.87
CA GLY A 245 -27.03 -3.68 8.23
C GLY A 245 -25.61 -3.94 8.77
N SER A 246 -24.56 -3.72 7.99
CA SER A 246 -23.17 -3.80 8.45
C SER A 246 -22.76 -2.53 9.19
N ARG A 247 -21.92 -2.68 10.22
CA ARG A 247 -21.27 -1.57 10.93
C ARG A 247 -19.79 -1.56 10.60
N LEU A 248 -19.19 -0.37 10.56
CA LEU A 248 -17.74 -0.21 10.48
C LEU A 248 -17.27 0.40 11.80
N SER A 249 -16.76 -0.46 12.68
CA SER A 249 -16.28 -0.14 14.02
C SER A 249 -14.88 -0.72 14.27
N GLY A 250 -14.22 -0.21 15.30
CA GLY A 250 -12.84 -0.61 15.62
C GLY A 250 -11.82 -0.07 14.61
N TRP A 251 -12.08 1.13 14.08
CA TRP A 251 -11.22 1.82 13.14
C TRP A 251 -11.30 3.34 13.33
N HIS A 252 -10.25 4.04 12.92
CA HIS A 252 -10.25 5.48 12.79
C HIS A 252 -9.86 5.86 11.34
N PRO A 253 -10.60 6.76 10.67
CA PRO A 253 -10.15 7.33 9.40
C PRO A 253 -8.84 8.07 9.62
N ARG A 254 -8.14 8.38 8.52
CA ARG A 254 -6.91 9.16 8.57
C ARG A 254 -7.05 10.33 9.56
N PRO A 255 -6.11 10.54 10.49
CA PRO A 255 -6.01 11.82 11.17
C PRO A 255 -5.84 12.88 10.08
N GLY A 256 -6.82 13.77 9.97
CA GLY A 256 -6.75 14.90 9.05
C GLY A 256 -5.61 15.80 9.52
N TRP A 257 -4.58 15.90 8.69
CA TRP A 257 -3.65 17.03 8.68
C TRP A 257 -3.99 17.87 7.47
#